data_AF-A0A0D3KAB6-F1
#
_entry.id   AF-A0A0D3KAB6-F1
#
_cell.length_a   1.000
_cell.length_b   1.000
_cell.length_c   1.000
_cell.angle_alpha   90.00
_cell.angle_beta   90.00
_cell.angle_gamma   90.00
#
_symmetry.space_group_name_H-M   'P 1'
#
loop_
_entity.id
_entity.type
_entity.pdbx_description
1 polymer ?
#
loop_
_entity_poly.entity_id
_entity_poly.type
_entity_poly.pdbx_seq_one_letter_code
_entity_poly.pdbx_strand_id
1 'polypeptide(L)'
;MLGFTVLFPAFRAGAPLSAPLSRAAASHSPLSRSFAIMGRKPGVSPPEELASFVEQAGGDLVVVDVRNPDFEKEPGDGETNKTAKIGDPSRKAAVNIVFDRATASMDLSPLDGKDKATPIISHCGGGGRGQKAKEYLEANGFTNVKNGGGPEDAECWAVFGSK
;
A
#
# COMPACT_ATOMS: atom_id res chain seq x y z
N MET A 1 34.91 49.00 -40.86
CA MET A 1 33.97 50.06 -41.31
C MET A 1 32.91 49.41 -42.17
N LEU A 2 31.63 49.75 -41.94
CA LEU A 2 30.46 49.49 -42.79
C LEU A 2 29.99 48.02 -42.79
N GLY A 3 28.89 47.59 -42.18
CA GLY A 3 27.62 48.26 -41.89
C GLY A 3 26.70 48.13 -43.10
N PHE A 4 25.84 47.10 -43.13
CA PHE A 4 24.68 47.06 -44.03
C PHE A 4 23.52 46.31 -43.38
N THR A 5 22.57 47.10 -42.88
CA THR A 5 21.20 46.71 -42.54
C THR A 5 20.40 46.64 -43.83
N VAL A 6 19.61 45.58 -44.04
CA VAL A 6 18.58 45.57 -45.09
C VAL A 6 17.24 45.21 -44.46
N LEU A 7 16.34 46.19 -44.56
CA LEU A 7 14.94 46.22 -44.22
C LEU A 7 14.13 45.53 -45.33
N PHE A 8 13.15 44.68 -44.98
CA PHE A 8 12.06 44.31 -45.90
C PHE A 8 10.70 44.36 -45.19
N PRO A 9 9.61 44.65 -45.93
CA PRO A 9 8.44 45.34 -45.42
C PRO A 9 7.27 44.42 -45.05
N ALA A 10 6.24 45.10 -44.57
CA ALA A 10 5.05 44.62 -43.90
C ALA A 10 3.97 43.97 -44.79
N PHE A 11 2.95 43.48 -44.06
CA PHE A 11 1.53 43.36 -44.43
C PHE A 11 1.04 42.04 -45.05
N ARG A 12 0.22 41.33 -44.28
CA ARG A 12 -1.13 40.97 -44.72
C ARG A 12 -2.09 40.80 -43.55
N ALA A 13 -3.12 41.64 -43.55
CA ALA A 13 -4.31 41.52 -42.73
C ALA A 13 -5.25 40.44 -43.29
N GLY A 14 -5.97 39.73 -42.41
CA GLY A 14 -6.97 38.73 -42.77
C GLY A 14 -7.87 38.35 -41.60
N ALA A 15 -8.96 39.10 -41.46
CA ALA A 15 -10.30 38.83 -40.89
C ALA A 15 -10.49 38.04 -39.56
N PRO A 16 -11.34 38.54 -38.63
CA PRO A 16 -11.92 37.78 -37.53
C PRO A 16 -13.32 37.26 -37.91
N LEU A 17 -13.60 36.00 -37.61
CA LEU A 17 -14.96 35.45 -37.59
C LEU A 17 -15.13 34.56 -36.35
N SER A 18 -16.02 35.02 -35.46
CA SER A 18 -16.73 34.31 -34.41
C SER A 18 -17.36 33.00 -34.95
N ALA A 19 -17.69 31.94 -34.21
CA ALA A 19 -18.26 31.80 -32.87
C ALA A 19 -18.19 30.28 -32.44
N PRO A 20 -19.03 29.71 -31.54
CA PRO A 20 -18.58 29.06 -30.32
C PRO A 20 -18.95 27.55 -30.23
N LEU A 21 -18.82 27.00 -29.00
CA LEU A 21 -19.44 25.76 -28.46
C LEU A 21 -18.64 24.45 -28.55
N SER A 22 -17.98 24.17 -27.41
CA SER A 22 -18.25 23.02 -26.54
C SER A 22 -18.37 21.63 -27.17
N ARG A 23 -17.40 20.75 -26.87
CA ARG A 23 -17.71 19.36 -26.49
C ARG A 23 -16.60 18.70 -25.68
N ALA A 24 -16.93 18.48 -24.41
CA ALA A 24 -16.51 17.38 -23.55
C ALA A 24 -15.00 17.09 -23.41
N ALA A 25 -14.39 17.66 -22.37
CA ALA A 25 -13.31 16.99 -21.67
C ALA A 25 -13.85 15.66 -21.11
N ALA A 26 -13.45 14.53 -21.70
CA ALA A 26 -13.68 13.22 -21.13
C ALA A 26 -12.76 13.04 -19.92
N SER A 27 -13.19 13.61 -18.80
CA SER A 27 -12.74 13.25 -17.46
C SER A 27 -13.02 11.77 -17.25
N HIS A 28 -12.08 10.91 -17.63
CA HIS A 28 -12.05 9.54 -17.14
C HIS A 28 -11.55 9.60 -15.70
N SER A 29 -12.43 10.07 -14.81
CA SER A 29 -12.40 9.63 -13.42
C SER A 29 -12.87 8.17 -13.47
N PRO A 30 -12.02 7.17 -13.22
CA PRO A 30 -12.57 5.90 -12.81
C PRO A 30 -13.32 6.22 -11.51
N LEU A 31 -14.65 6.15 -11.58
CA LEU A 31 -15.49 5.99 -10.42
C LEU A 31 -14.84 4.88 -9.61
N SER A 32 -14.14 5.26 -8.54
CA SER A 32 -13.75 4.33 -7.50
C SER A 32 -15.06 3.78 -6.98
N ARG A 33 -15.47 2.64 -7.54
CA ARG A 33 -16.53 1.85 -6.96
C ARG A 33 -15.96 1.41 -5.63
N SER A 34 -16.22 2.19 -4.59
CA SER A 34 -16.27 1.68 -3.23
C SER A 34 -17.38 0.63 -3.22
N PHE A 35 -17.06 -0.55 -3.71
CA PHE A 35 -17.63 -1.75 -3.16
C PHE A 35 -17.20 -1.73 -1.70
N ALA A 36 -18.10 -1.31 -0.82
CA ALA A 36 -18.03 -1.76 0.55
C ALA A 36 -18.14 -3.28 0.47
N ILE A 37 -16.99 -3.96 0.44
CA ILE A 37 -16.95 -5.41 0.39
C ILE A 37 -17.35 -5.86 1.79
N MET A 38 -18.63 -6.22 1.90
CA MET A 38 -19.28 -6.64 3.14
C MET A 38 -18.47 -7.78 3.76
N GLY A 39 -17.70 -7.49 4.82
CA GLY A 39 -16.96 -8.50 5.59
C GLY A 39 -15.52 -8.14 5.98
N ARG A 40 -14.83 -7.22 5.27
CA ARG A 40 -13.43 -6.88 5.60
C ARG A 40 -13.31 -5.76 6.63
N LYS A 41 -12.32 -5.85 7.51
CA LYS A 41 -12.07 -4.79 8.51
C LYS A 41 -11.59 -3.50 7.81
N PRO A 42 -11.98 -2.32 8.32
CA PRO A 42 -11.51 -1.04 7.77
C PRO A 42 -9.98 -0.98 7.68
N GLY A 43 -9.49 -0.44 6.56
CA GLY A 43 -8.05 -0.27 6.30
C GLY A 43 -7.36 -1.47 5.65
N VAL A 44 -7.99 -2.66 5.60
CA VAL A 44 -7.44 -3.80 4.85
C VAL A 44 -7.51 -3.51 3.36
N SER A 45 -6.40 -3.71 2.66
CA SER A 45 -6.29 -3.50 1.21
C SER A 45 -7.05 -4.63 0.50
N PRO A 46 -7.72 -4.36 -0.63
CA PRO A 46 -8.44 -5.39 -1.36
C PRO A 46 -7.47 -6.41 -1.97
N PRO A 47 -7.89 -7.67 -2.18
CA PRO A 47 -7.00 -8.76 -2.61
C PRO A 47 -6.35 -8.50 -3.96
N GLU A 48 -7.03 -7.84 -4.91
CA GLU A 48 -6.46 -7.47 -6.22
C GLU A 48 -5.31 -6.46 -6.11
N GLU A 49 -5.40 -5.52 -5.15
CA GLU A 49 -4.34 -4.56 -4.87
C GLU A 49 -3.17 -5.26 -4.18
N LEU A 50 -3.45 -6.15 -3.23
CA LEU A 50 -2.41 -6.97 -2.60
C LEU A 50 -1.70 -7.88 -3.61
N ALA A 51 -2.43 -8.45 -4.56
CA ALA A 51 -1.83 -9.33 -5.58
C ALA A 51 -0.87 -8.55 -6.46
N SER A 52 -1.31 -7.39 -6.95
CA SER A 52 -0.47 -6.47 -7.72
C SER A 52 0.75 -6.02 -6.92
N PHE A 53 0.56 -5.73 -5.63
CA PHE A 53 1.63 -5.32 -4.73
C PHE A 53 2.68 -6.40 -4.52
N VAL A 54 2.25 -7.63 -4.24
CA VAL A 54 3.12 -8.79 -4.06
C VAL A 54 3.89 -9.11 -5.33
N GLU A 55 3.24 -9.03 -6.50
CA GLU A 55 3.87 -9.24 -7.79
C GLU A 55 4.96 -8.18 -8.07
N GLN A 56 4.63 -6.89 -7.85
CA GLN A 56 5.58 -5.79 -8.02
C GLN A 56 6.74 -5.84 -7.04
N ALA A 57 6.48 -6.26 -5.79
CA ALA A 57 7.49 -6.38 -4.75
C ALA A 57 8.48 -7.52 -5.03
N GLY A 58 8.03 -8.61 -5.66
CA GLY A 58 8.87 -9.74 -5.99
C GLY A 58 9.61 -10.30 -4.78
N GLY A 59 10.94 -10.41 -4.89
CA GLY A 59 11.82 -10.92 -3.83
C GLY A 59 12.11 -9.93 -2.69
N ASP A 60 11.75 -8.66 -2.87
CA ASP A 60 12.01 -7.60 -1.88
C ASP A 60 10.86 -7.43 -0.87
N LEU A 61 9.76 -8.17 -1.06
CA LEU A 61 8.60 -8.16 -0.17
C LEU A 61 9.01 -8.53 1.27
N VAL A 62 8.53 -7.73 2.22
CA VAL A 62 8.56 -8.06 3.64
C VAL A 62 7.13 -8.17 4.15
N VAL A 63 6.82 -9.29 4.80
CA VAL A 63 5.54 -9.51 5.47
C VAL A 63 5.73 -9.38 6.97
N VAL A 64 5.20 -8.31 7.55
CA VAL A 64 5.30 -8.05 8.99
C VAL A 64 4.08 -8.64 9.69
N ASP A 65 4.28 -9.76 10.38
CA ASP A 65 3.27 -10.39 11.25
C ASP A 65 3.30 -9.71 12.62
N VAL A 66 2.24 -8.98 12.96
CA VAL A 66 2.19 -8.16 14.19
C VAL A 66 1.48 -8.81 15.36
N ARG A 67 1.18 -10.10 15.23
CA ARG A 67 0.58 -10.91 16.30
C ARG A 67 1.57 -11.18 17.41
N ASN A 68 1.05 -11.37 18.61
CA ASN A 68 1.84 -11.68 19.79
C ASN A 68 1.97 -13.22 19.95
N PRO A 69 3.19 -13.78 20.02
CA PRO A 69 3.36 -15.21 20.29
C PRO A 69 3.01 -15.60 21.73
N ASP A 70 2.92 -14.63 22.66
CA ASP A 70 2.36 -14.83 23.99
C ASP A 70 0.81 -14.81 23.93
N PHE A 71 0.23 -16.00 23.83
CA PHE A 71 -1.22 -16.20 23.74
C PHE A 71 -1.94 -16.03 25.07
N GLU A 72 -1.24 -15.95 26.20
CA GLU A 72 -1.88 -15.57 27.47
C GLU A 72 -2.22 -14.08 27.45
N LYS A 73 -1.32 -13.26 26.88
CA LYS A 73 -1.54 -11.83 26.68
C LYS A 73 -2.54 -11.53 25.54
N GLU A 74 -2.51 -12.28 24.44
CA GLU A 74 -3.45 -12.13 23.33
C GLU A 74 -4.03 -13.49 22.85
N PRO A 75 -5.06 -14.04 23.53
CA PRO A 75 -5.62 -15.35 23.20
C PRO A 75 -6.15 -15.48 21.76
N GLY A 76 -6.64 -14.38 21.17
CA GLY A 76 -7.10 -14.37 19.78
C GLY A 76 -6.01 -14.66 18.75
N ASP A 77 -4.74 -14.38 19.08
CA ASP A 77 -3.62 -14.78 18.22
C ASP A 77 -3.42 -16.29 18.22
N GLY A 78 -3.71 -16.97 19.33
CA GLY A 78 -3.63 -18.42 19.44
C GLY A 78 -4.56 -19.14 18.45
N GLU A 79 -5.76 -18.60 18.23
CA GLU A 79 -6.71 -19.17 17.25
C GLU A 79 -6.19 -19.04 15.82
N THR A 80 -5.76 -17.84 15.42
CA THR A 80 -5.22 -17.63 14.06
C THR A 80 -3.86 -18.27 13.86
N ASN A 81 -3.11 -18.55 14.94
CA ASN A 81 -1.84 -19.27 14.90
C ASN A 81 -2.00 -20.75 14.50
N LYS A 82 -3.19 -21.34 14.72
CA LYS A 82 -3.50 -22.70 14.24
C LYS A 82 -3.53 -22.78 12.71
N THR A 83 -3.97 -21.70 12.05
CA THR A 83 -4.05 -21.58 10.58
C THR A 83 -2.75 -21.07 9.98
N ALA A 84 -2.14 -20.07 10.62
CA ALA A 84 -0.91 -19.44 10.16
C ALA A 84 0.06 -19.32 11.32
N LYS A 85 1.02 -20.24 11.40
CA LYS A 85 2.00 -20.27 12.49
C LYS A 85 2.86 -19.01 12.48
N ILE A 86 2.92 -18.33 13.62
CA ILE A 86 3.83 -17.19 13.84
C ILE A 86 5.27 -17.72 13.76
N GLY A 87 6.11 -17.07 12.95
CA GLY A 87 7.49 -17.49 12.73
C GLY A 87 7.64 -18.80 11.94
N ASP A 88 6.66 -19.15 11.09
CA ASP A 88 6.77 -20.30 10.20
C ASP A 88 7.97 -20.15 9.24
N PRO A 89 8.97 -21.05 9.26
CA PRO A 89 10.15 -20.96 8.41
C PRO A 89 9.85 -21.12 6.91
N SER A 90 8.68 -21.62 6.54
CA SER A 90 8.25 -21.69 5.12
C SER A 90 7.90 -20.30 4.55
N ARG A 91 7.54 -19.35 5.41
CA ARG A 91 7.18 -17.97 5.07
C ARG A 91 8.42 -17.07 5.08
N LYS A 92 9.24 -17.17 4.03
CA LYS A 92 10.58 -16.55 3.99
C LYS A 92 10.55 -15.02 3.96
N ALA A 93 9.48 -14.43 3.41
CA ALA A 93 9.27 -12.99 3.44
C ALA A 93 8.75 -12.51 4.81
N ALA A 94 8.29 -13.42 5.68
CA ALA A 94 7.65 -13.06 6.92
C ALA A 94 8.63 -12.85 8.07
N VAL A 95 8.40 -11.78 8.83
CA VAL A 95 9.07 -11.46 10.09
C VAL A 95 8.00 -11.16 11.15
N ASN A 96 8.17 -11.70 12.35
CA ASN A 96 7.27 -11.39 13.46
C ASN A 96 7.77 -10.17 14.22
N ILE A 97 7.01 -9.08 14.17
CA ILE A 97 7.28 -7.83 14.88
C ILE A 97 6.01 -7.43 15.60
N VAL A 98 5.93 -7.74 16.89
CA VAL A 98 4.71 -7.55 17.69
C VAL A 98 4.33 -6.07 17.76
N PHE A 99 3.08 -5.76 17.43
CA PHE A 99 2.50 -4.46 17.75
C PHE A 99 1.87 -4.53 19.15
N ASP A 100 2.46 -3.84 20.12
CA ASP A 100 1.94 -3.77 21.47
C ASP A 100 0.83 -2.71 21.55
N ARG A 101 -0.39 -3.16 21.90
CA ARG A 101 -1.56 -2.29 21.99
C ARG A 101 -1.52 -1.33 23.18
N ALA A 102 -0.82 -1.69 24.26
CA ALA A 102 -0.74 -0.88 25.46
C ALA A 102 0.17 0.34 25.25
N THR A 103 1.27 0.15 24.52
CA THR A 103 2.23 1.22 24.19
C THR A 103 2.00 1.84 22.81
N ALA A 104 1.12 1.24 22.00
CA ALA A 104 0.87 1.63 20.61
C ALA A 104 2.16 1.70 19.77
N SER A 105 3.05 0.73 19.97
CA SER A 105 4.39 0.72 19.37
C SER A 105 4.83 -0.69 18.96
N MET A 106 5.92 -0.75 18.19
CA MET A 106 6.59 -1.98 17.79
C MET A 106 8.11 -1.79 17.72
N ASP A 107 8.86 -2.87 17.93
CA ASP A 107 10.32 -2.89 17.79
C ASP A 107 10.71 -2.98 16.31
N LEU A 108 11.27 -1.90 15.77
CA LEU A 108 11.66 -1.83 14.36
C LEU A 108 13.05 -2.39 14.08
N SER A 109 13.79 -2.84 15.10
CA SER A 109 15.15 -3.36 14.92
C SER A 109 15.27 -4.47 13.87
N PRO A 110 14.28 -5.37 13.65
CA PRO A 110 14.36 -6.37 12.58
C PRO A 110 14.27 -5.79 11.16
N LEU A 111 13.86 -4.52 11.02
CA LEU A 111 13.82 -3.78 9.76
C LEU A 111 15.00 -2.80 9.62
N ASP A 112 15.94 -2.78 10.57
CA ASP A 112 17.09 -1.88 10.48
C ASP A 112 17.91 -2.15 9.21
N GLY A 113 18.30 -1.07 8.53
CA GLY A 113 19.00 -1.13 7.25
C GLY A 113 18.13 -1.43 6.02
N LYS A 114 16.82 -1.69 6.20
CA LYS A 114 15.88 -1.74 5.06
C LYS A 114 15.59 -0.33 4.55
N ASP A 115 15.43 -0.23 3.23
CA ASP A 115 15.03 1.03 2.60
C ASP A 115 13.60 1.42 3.04
N LYS A 116 13.33 2.71 3.19
CA LYS A 116 12.01 3.21 3.59
C LYS A 116 10.93 2.97 2.52
N ALA A 117 11.31 2.76 1.27
CA ALA A 117 10.43 2.33 0.18
C ALA A 117 10.26 0.79 0.11
N THR A 118 10.84 0.02 1.03
CA THR A 118 10.70 -1.45 1.06
C THR A 118 9.20 -1.80 1.04
N PRO A 119 8.76 -2.67 0.12
CA PRO A 119 7.36 -3.08 0.06
C PRO A 119 7.03 -3.94 1.28
N ILE A 120 6.17 -3.42 2.15
CA ILE A 120 5.77 -4.09 3.39
C ILE A 120 4.28 -4.42 3.36
N ILE A 121 3.94 -5.66 3.69
CA ILE A 121 2.58 -6.04 4.09
C ILE A 121 2.57 -6.24 5.60
N SER A 122 1.85 -5.36 6.30
CA SER A 122 1.51 -5.57 7.71
C SER A 122 0.26 -6.43 7.83
N HIS A 123 0.24 -7.42 8.73
CA HIS A 123 -0.94 -8.24 8.97
C HIS A 123 -1.06 -8.69 10.43
N CYS A 124 -2.28 -9.03 10.84
CA CYS A 124 -2.52 -9.70 12.13
C CYS A 124 -3.44 -10.91 11.90
N GLY A 125 -4.35 -11.20 12.85
CA GLY A 125 -5.41 -12.21 12.68
C GLY A 125 -6.45 -11.82 11.61
N GLY A 126 -6.99 -10.59 11.68
CA GLY A 126 -7.99 -10.11 10.72
C GLY A 126 -7.90 -8.63 10.36
N GLY A 127 -6.72 -8.02 10.40
CA GLY A 127 -6.44 -6.68 9.84
C GLY A 127 -6.50 -5.47 10.78
N GLY A 128 -7.21 -5.53 11.92
CA GLY A 128 -7.37 -4.35 12.80
C GLY A 128 -6.07 -3.86 13.46
N ARG A 129 -5.22 -4.80 13.93
CA ARG A 129 -3.86 -4.46 14.40
C ARG A 129 -2.90 -4.20 13.25
N GLY A 130 -3.07 -4.91 12.13
CA GLY A 130 -2.30 -4.64 10.91
C GLY A 130 -2.41 -3.18 10.48
N GLN A 131 -3.61 -2.59 10.58
CA GLN A 131 -3.81 -1.16 10.30
C GLN A 131 -2.99 -0.24 11.22
N LYS A 132 -3.01 -0.48 12.53
CA LYS A 132 -2.23 0.31 13.49
C LYS A 132 -0.71 0.17 13.27
N ALA A 133 -0.27 -1.03 12.93
CA ALA A 133 1.11 -1.28 12.59
C ALA A 133 1.53 -0.57 11.29
N LYS A 134 0.68 -0.59 10.27
CA LYS A 134 0.88 0.20 9.06
C LYS A 134 1.08 1.67 9.39
N GLU A 135 0.17 2.27 10.16
CA GLU A 135 0.25 3.67 10.57
C GLU A 135 1.54 3.96 11.34
N TYR A 136 1.96 3.06 12.23
CA TYR A 136 3.21 3.18 12.97
C TYR A 136 4.43 3.12 12.03
N LEU A 137 4.46 2.20 11.07
CA LEU A 137 5.53 2.11 10.07
C LEU A 137 5.59 3.37 9.21
N GLU A 138 4.44 3.88 8.75
CA GLU A 138 4.33 5.12 7.99
C GLU A 138 4.82 6.33 8.80
N ALA A 139 4.46 6.43 10.08
CA ALA A 139 4.96 7.46 10.98
C ALA A 139 6.49 7.38 11.20
N ASN A 140 7.08 6.20 11.05
CA ASN A 140 8.53 5.96 11.09
C ASN A 140 9.19 6.03 9.70
N GLY A 141 8.49 6.60 8.71
CA GLY A 141 9.01 6.97 7.41
C GLY A 141 8.91 5.88 6.34
N PHE A 142 8.35 4.70 6.64
CA PHE A 142 8.12 3.71 5.59
C PHE A 142 6.99 4.18 4.66
N THR A 143 7.27 4.27 3.36
CA THR A 143 6.35 4.90 2.40
C THR A 143 5.53 3.89 1.61
N ASN A 144 5.88 2.60 1.71
CA ASN A 144 5.32 1.55 0.86
C ASN A 144 4.72 0.40 1.68
N VAL A 145 3.68 0.72 2.46
CA VAL A 145 3.08 -0.22 3.42
C VAL A 145 1.61 -0.49 3.09
N LYS A 146 1.24 -1.76 3.04
CA LYS A 146 -0.14 -2.23 2.90
C LYS A 146 -0.59 -2.97 4.16
N ASN A 147 -1.87 -2.86 4.47
CA ASN A 147 -2.50 -3.73 5.45
C ASN A 147 -3.11 -4.91 4.69
N GLY A 148 -2.58 -6.11 4.94
CA GLY A 148 -2.98 -7.35 4.29
C GLY A 148 -4.14 -8.07 4.97
N GLY A 149 -4.63 -7.59 6.11
CA GLY A 149 -5.65 -8.32 6.85
C GLY A 149 -5.03 -9.43 7.71
N GLY A 150 -5.36 -10.68 7.41
CA GLY A 150 -4.85 -11.85 8.11
C GLY A 150 -5.62 -13.14 7.81
N PRO A 151 -5.32 -14.25 8.50
CA PRO A 151 -5.96 -15.55 8.28
C PRO A 151 -7.49 -15.58 8.44
N GLU A 152 -8.10 -14.62 9.13
CA GLU A 152 -9.56 -14.46 9.22
C GLU A 152 -10.18 -13.98 7.88
N ASP A 153 -9.40 -13.37 7.01
CA ASP A 153 -9.78 -12.93 5.67
C ASP A 153 -9.13 -13.85 4.63
N ALA A 154 -9.83 -14.93 4.28
CA ALA A 154 -9.30 -15.98 3.42
C ALA A 154 -8.86 -15.47 2.03
N GLU A 155 -9.54 -14.46 1.49
CA GLU A 155 -9.26 -13.93 0.16
C GLU A 155 -7.94 -13.15 0.15
N CYS A 156 -7.74 -12.25 1.12
CA CYS A 156 -6.48 -11.53 1.25
C CYS A 156 -5.35 -12.49 1.65
N TRP A 157 -5.62 -13.44 2.55
CA TRP A 157 -4.64 -14.41 3.02
C TRP A 157 -4.12 -15.31 1.89
N ALA A 158 -4.97 -15.69 0.92
CA ALA A 158 -4.56 -16.49 -0.24
C ALA A 158 -3.49 -15.80 -1.10
N VAL A 159 -3.36 -14.47 -1.04
CA VAL A 159 -2.42 -13.69 -1.86
C VAL A 159 -1.00 -13.72 -1.31
N PHE A 160 -0.84 -13.53 0.00
CA PHE A 160 0.48 -13.34 0.63
C PHE A 160 0.78 -14.32 1.77
N GLY A 161 -0.18 -15.14 2.19
CA GLY A 161 -0.06 -16.01 3.36
C GLY A 161 1.06 -17.06 3.25
N SER A 162 1.43 -17.45 2.03
CA SER A 162 2.53 -18.39 1.75
C SER A 162 3.87 -17.72 1.46
N LYS A 163 3.96 -16.38 1.51
CA LYS A 163 5.19 -15.63 1.23
C LYS A 163 6.13 -15.68 2.42
#